data_AF-A0A1B8T1W0-F1
#
_entry.id   AF-A0A1B8T1W0-F1
#
_cell.length_a   1.000
_cell.length_b   1.000
_cell.length_c   1.000
_cell.angle_alpha   90.00
_cell.angle_beta   90.00
_cell.angle_gamma   90.00
#
_symmetry.space_group_name_H-M   'P 1'
#
loop_
_entity.id
_entity.type
_entity.pdbx_description
1 polymer ?
#
loop_
_entity_poly.entity_id
_entity_poly.type
_entity_poly.pdbx_seq_one_letter_code
_entity_poly.pdbx_strand_id
1 'polypeptide(L)'
;MYIMSMLSLFKLRRSEPHLERSFRAPGFPVVPGIALALAVLCLAAMVWFNLQIAGIFLAFMAAGFVYFQLTAAHRASAPADAMLTGA
;
A
#
# COMPACT_ATOMS: atom_id res chain seq x y z
N MET A 1 7.09 -1.20 -0.49
CA MET A 1 6.77 -1.98 0.73
C MET A 1 7.15 -1.23 2.01
N TYR A 2 8.41 -0.87 2.22
CA TYR A 2 8.91 -0.20 3.44
C TYR A 2 8.18 1.10 3.80
N ILE A 3 7.92 1.97 2.81
CA ILE A 3 7.14 3.21 3.00
C ILE A 3 5.72 2.89 3.49
N MET A 4 5.04 1.92 2.88
CA MET A 4 3.68 1.52 3.25
C MET A 4 3.63 0.89 4.65
N SER A 5 4.60 0.06 5.03
CA SER A 5 4.67 -0.50 6.39
C SER A 5 4.91 0.58 7.44
N MET A 6 5.81 1.54 7.19
CA MET A 6 6.06 2.65 8.10
C MET A 6 4.83 3.57 8.22
N LEU A 7 4.17 3.90 7.10
CA LEU A 7 2.92 4.67 7.10
C LEU A 7 1.80 3.94 7.85
N SER A 8 1.68 2.62 7.70
CA SER A 8 0.71 1.81 8.43
C SER A 8 0.94 1.88 9.95
N LEU A 9 2.20 1.86 10.41
CA LEU A 9 2.54 2.03 11.83
C LEU A 9 2.13 3.39 12.40
N PHE A 10 2.26 4.47 11.61
CA PHE A 10 1.79 5.80 11.99
C PHE A 10 0.26 5.88 11.97
N LYS A 11 -0.40 5.34 10.93
CA LYS A 11 -1.87 5.29 10.82
C LYS A 11 -2.48 4.51 11.98
N LEU A 12 -1.98 3.32 12.28
CA LEU A 12 -2.48 2.46 13.36
C LEU A 12 -2.34 3.12 14.73
N ARG A 13 -1.27 3.91 14.97
CA ARG A 13 -1.13 4.69 16.22
C ARG A 13 -2.11 5.84 16.35
N ARG A 14 -2.55 6.41 15.23
CA ARG A 14 -3.52 7.51 15.21
C ARG A 14 -4.96 7.00 15.30
N SER A 15 -5.24 5.85 14.70
CA SER A 15 -6.59 5.26 14.67
C SER A 15 -6.92 4.44 15.91
N GLU A 16 -5.98 3.65 16.44
CA GLU A 16 -6.25 2.74 17.56
C GLU A 16 -5.11 2.78 18.61
N PRO A 17 -5.03 3.88 19.40
CA PRO A 17 -3.94 4.10 20.35
C PRO A 17 -3.98 3.18 21.58
N HIS A 18 -5.12 2.58 21.91
CA HIS A 18 -5.34 1.77 23.11
C HIS A 18 -5.16 0.25 22.92
N LEU A 19 -4.77 -0.21 21.73
CA LEU A 19 -4.47 -1.63 21.52
C LEU A 19 -3.25 -2.08 22.34
N GLU A 20 -3.38 -3.22 23.03
CA GLU A 20 -2.25 -3.84 23.73
C GLU A 20 -1.18 -4.24 22.72
N ARG A 21 -0.01 -3.59 22.81
CA ARG A 21 1.13 -3.85 21.93
C ARG A 21 2.23 -4.56 22.70
N SER A 22 2.39 -5.85 22.40
CA SER A 22 3.48 -6.69 22.92
C SER A 22 4.87 -6.20 22.50
N PHE A 23 4.99 -5.40 21.44
CA PHE A 23 6.26 -4.82 20.98
C PHE A 23 6.12 -3.33 20.67
N ARG A 24 6.78 -2.48 21.47
CA ARG A 24 6.91 -1.05 21.21
C ARG A 24 8.25 -0.78 20.53
N ALA A 25 8.21 -0.29 19.30
CA ALA A 25 9.42 0.10 18.57
C ALA A 25 10.24 1.11 19.41
N PRO A 26 11.49 0.80 19.80
CA PRO A 26 12.32 1.70 20.58
C PRO A 26 12.67 2.94 19.74
N GLY A 27 12.50 4.15 20.30
CA GLY A 27 12.80 5.41 19.61
C GLY A 27 11.68 5.95 18.70
N PHE A 28 10.45 5.47 18.85
CA PHE A 28 9.30 6.10 18.21
C PHE A 28 9.04 7.51 18.79
N PRO A 29 8.81 8.56 17.99
CA PRO A 29 8.51 8.60 16.55
C PRO A 29 9.70 8.95 15.62
N VAL A 30 10.87 9.28 16.16
CA VAL A 30 11.99 9.87 15.39
C VAL A 30 12.60 8.88 14.40
N VAL A 31 12.92 7.66 14.85
CA VAL A 31 13.54 6.62 14.01
C VAL A 31 12.68 6.26 12.78
N PRO A 32 11.38 5.96 12.92
CA PRO A 32 10.53 5.69 11.75
C PRO A 32 10.28 6.91 10.87
N GLY A 33 10.31 8.13 11.42
CA GLY A 33 10.22 9.35 10.62
C GLY A 33 11.42 9.52 9.69
N ILE A 34 12.63 9.35 10.22
CA ILE A 34 13.88 9.41 9.43
C ILE A 34 13.91 8.28 8.39
N ALA A 35 13.52 7.06 8.78
CA ALA A 35 13.45 5.93 7.85
C ALA A 35 12.46 6.19 6.70
N LEU A 36 11.31 6.81 6.98
CA LEU A 36 10.35 7.22 5.96
C LEU A 36 10.93 8.27 5.02
N ALA A 37 11.58 9.31 5.57
CA ALA A 37 12.21 10.37 4.77
C ALA A 37 13.30 9.81 3.85
N LEU A 38 14.18 8.95 4.37
CA LEU A 38 15.22 8.28 3.58
C LEU A 38 14.62 7.35 2.52
N ALA A 39 13.56 6.62 2.84
CA ALA A 39 12.89 5.76 1.88
C ALA A 39 12.26 6.57 0.72
N VAL A 40 11.66 7.73 1.01
CA VAL A 40 11.13 8.64 -0.01
C VAL A 40 12.26 9.24 -0.85
N LEU A 41 13.36 9.67 -0.23
CA LEU A 41 14.53 10.19 -0.93
C LEU A 41 15.12 9.14 -1.88
N CYS A 42 15.27 7.90 -1.42
CA CYS A 42 15.79 6.81 -2.22
C CYS A 42 14.86 6.46 -3.39
N LEU A 43 13.54 6.49 -3.17
CA LEU A 43 12.56 6.32 -4.23
C LEU A 43 12.66 7.44 -5.28
N ALA A 44 12.76 8.70 -4.85
CA ALA A 44 12.91 9.85 -5.75
C ALA A 44 14.21 9.76 -6.57
N ALA A 45 15.32 9.38 -5.93
CA ALA A 45 16.58 9.15 -6.62
C ALA A 45 16.45 8.03 -7.67
N MET A 46 15.84 6.89 -7.33
CA MET A 46 15.62 5.82 -8.29
C MET A 46 14.77 6.26 -9.48
N VAL A 47 13.70 7.04 -9.24
CA VAL A 47 12.84 7.57 -10.32
C VAL A 47 13.63 8.51 -11.23
N TRP A 48 14.45 9.41 -10.66
CA TRP A 48 15.23 10.37 -11.45
C TRP A 48 16.31 9.70 -12.29
N PHE A 49 17.09 8.79 -11.69
CA PHE A 49 18.19 8.12 -12.39
C PHE A 49 17.72 7.00 -13.33
N ASN A 50 16.55 6.41 -13.10
CA ASN A 50 16.06 5.25 -13.85
C ASN A 50 14.62 5.46 -14.36
N LEU A 51 14.39 6.57 -15.07
CA LEU A 51 13.08 6.93 -15.64
C LEU A 51 12.44 5.81 -16.47
N GLN A 52 13.23 5.07 -17.26
CA GLN A 52 12.73 3.95 -18.07
C GLN A 52 12.16 2.82 -17.20
N ILE A 53 12.93 2.38 -16.19
CA ILE A 53 12.49 1.31 -15.28
C ILE A 53 11.30 1.79 -14.45
N ALA A 54 11.33 3.03 -13.98
CA ALA A 54 10.22 3.64 -13.24
C ALA A 54 8.93 3.69 -14.08
N GLY A 55 9.03 4.08 -15.36
CA GLY A 55 7.91 4.11 -16.29
C GLY A 55 7.31 2.73 -16.55
N ILE A 56 8.15 1.71 -16.75
CA ILE A 56 7.69 0.32 -16.92
C ILE A 56 6.95 -0.15 -15.66
N PHE A 57 7.52 0.09 -14.48
CA PHE A 57 6.90 -0.33 -13.22
C PHE A 57 5.56 0.36 -12.99
N LEU A 58 5.47 1.66 -13.29
CA LEU A 58 4.24 2.43 -13.21
C LEU A 58 3.18 1.90 -14.20
N ALA A 59 3.58 1.54 -15.42
CA ALA A 59 2.69 0.98 -16.42
C ALA A 59 2.11 -0.37 -15.98
N PHE A 60 2.95 -1.27 -15.45
CA PHE A 60 2.47 -2.54 -14.88
C PHE A 60 1.50 -2.33 -13.71
N MET A 61 1.82 -1.39 -12.81
CA MET A 61 0.96 -1.06 -11.68
C MET A 61 -0.40 -0.51 -12.15
N ALA A 62 -0.39 0.40 -13.14
CA ALA A 62 -1.60 0.95 -13.73
C ALA A 62 -2.42 -0.13 -14.45
N ALA A 63 -1.77 -1.03 -15.20
CA ALA A 63 -2.45 -2.14 -15.87
C ALA A 63 -3.16 -3.06 -14.87
N GLY A 64 -2.47 -3.45 -13.79
CA GLY A 64 -3.08 -4.25 -12.72
C GLY A 64 -4.24 -3.52 -12.02
N PHE A 65 -4.11 -2.21 -11.79
CA PHE A 65 -5.17 -1.39 -11.19
C PHE A 65 -6.40 -1.28 -12.10
N VAL A 66 -6.20 -1.01 -13.40
CA VAL A 66 -7.29 -0.95 -14.38
C VAL A 66 -7.97 -2.31 -14.49
N TYR A 67 -7.21 -3.40 -14.56
CA TYR A 67 -7.77 -4.75 -14.56
C TYR A 67 -8.61 -5.04 -13.31
N PHE A 68 -8.13 -4.64 -12.13
CA PHE A 68 -8.88 -4.77 -10.88
C PHE A 68 -10.18 -3.95 -10.91
N GLN A 69 -10.14 -2.71 -11.40
CA GLN A 69 -11.32 -1.85 -11.53
C GLN A 69 -12.35 -2.42 -12.52
N LEU A 70 -11.91 -2.92 -13.67
CA LEU A 70 -12.79 -3.56 -14.65
C LEU A 70 -13.43 -4.83 -14.07
N THR A 71 -12.67 -5.61 -13.30
CA THR A 71 -13.16 -6.82 -12.63
C THR A 71 -13.99 -6.51 -11.39
N ALA A 72 -13.89 -5.29 -10.84
CA ALA A 72 -14.69 -4.86 -9.69
C ALA A 72 -16.19 -4.82 -10.02
N ALA A 73 -16.55 -4.49 -11.27
CA ALA A 73 -17.93 -4.55 -11.74
C ALA A 73 -18.48 -5.99 -11.72
N HIS A 74 -17.68 -6.97 -12.20
CA HIS A 74 -18.04 -8.40 -12.14
C HIS A 74 -18.13 -8.92 -10.70
N ARG A 75 -17.27 -8.43 -9.79
CA ARG A 75 -17.34 -8.78 -8.37
C ARG A 75 -18.55 -8.15 -7.66
N ALA A 76 -18.97 -6.96 -8.08
CA ALA A 76 -20.17 -6.31 -7.56
C ALA A 76 -21.47 -6.98 -8.03
N SER A 77 -21.47 -7.63 -9.19
CA SER A 77 -22.60 -8.42 -9.70
C SER A 77 -22.61 -9.88 -9.21
N ALA A 78 -21.47 -10.41 -8.76
CA ALA A 78 -21.36 -11.77 -8.19
C ALA A 78 -22.35 -12.12 -7.07
N PRO A 79 -22.72 -11.24 -6.11
CA PRO A 79 -23.70 -11.59 -5.08
C PRO A 79 -25.14 -11.74 -5.60
N ALA A 80 -25.44 -11.30 -6.82
CA ALA A 80 -26.76 -11.47 -7.45
C ALA A 80 -26.80 -12.62 -8.47
N ASP A 81 -25.69 -13.37 -8.63
CA ASP A 81 -25.56 -14.42 -9.63
C ASP A 81 -26.22 -15.73 -9.14
N ALA A 82 -27.24 -16.18 -9.87
CA ALA A 82 -28.06 -17.35 -9.52
C ALA A 82 -27.23 -18.64 -9.45
N MET A 83 -26.11 -18.72 -10.20
CA MET A 83 -25.22 -19.90 -10.16
C MET A 83 -24.40 -20.01 -8.86
N LEU A 84 -24.23 -18.91 -8.12
CA LEU A 84 -23.53 -18.88 -6.83
C LEU A 84 -24.48 -18.99 -5.63
N THR A 85 -25.76 -18.66 -5.83
CA THR A 85 -26.81 -18.72 -4.79
C THR A 85 -27.59 -20.04 -4.77
N GLY A 86 -27.38 -20.93 -5.74
CA GLY A 86 -27.85 -22.32 -5.69
C GLY A 86 -29.36 -22.48 -5.78
N ALA A 87 -30.03 -21.73 -6.66
CA ALA A 87 -31.43 -21.94 -7.01
C ALA A 87 -31.57 -22.79 -8.28
#